data_AF-A0AAV3RLK2-F1
#
_entry.id   AF-A0AAV3RLK2-F1
#
_cell.length_a   1.000
_cell.length_b   1.000
_cell.length_c   1.000
_cell.angle_alpha   90.00
_cell.angle_beta   90.00
_cell.angle_gamma   90.00
#
_symmetry.space_group_name_H-M   'P 1'
#
loop_
_entity.id
_entity.type
_entity.pdbx_description
1 polymer ?
#
loop_
_entity_poly.entity_id
_entity_poly.type
_entity_poly.pdbx_seq_one_letter_code
_entity_poly.pdbx_strand_id
1 'polypeptide(L)'
;MDTRPKVVVCGGGIIGVCAAYFLSEKGASLTLIEQSSIACAASGKAAETKLPKYRGNPKLPSWLDGPVSRSTTIGTTQTTAQVHPQLFTKTLLKKAVEDYGVKVVIGRVEKVEVVEGRATGVLLEGGDVIEADAVVLALGPWTSKLRHLGSMFRVSGLKAHSIVIEPKEPEAITPHALFLSYIPSGGGQPLDPEVYPRPTGEVYICGMSAESEVPDDPEQIVPAASSIKALKRVAANVSSHLIEGEANVKAEQACFLPCTNDGKPIIGEVPDVKACYIATGHSCWGILNGPATGAALAELILDGQASVVDLTQFTPARFVN
;
A
#
# COMPACT_ATOMS: atom_id res chain seq x y z
N MET A 1 -35.81 1.70 -9.39
CA MET A 1 -34.87 1.66 -8.25
C MET A 1 -33.59 1.00 -8.74
N ASP A 2 -32.42 1.48 -8.31
CA ASP A 2 -31.14 0.84 -8.65
C ASP A 2 -31.14 -0.59 -8.08
N THR A 3 -31.06 -1.60 -8.95
CA THR A 3 -31.13 -3.02 -8.58
C THR A 3 -29.74 -3.63 -8.33
N ARG A 4 -28.69 -2.83 -8.49
CA ARG A 4 -27.31 -3.27 -8.26
C ARG A 4 -27.07 -3.50 -6.76
N PRO A 5 -26.29 -4.52 -6.38
CA PRO A 5 -25.84 -4.69 -5.00
C PRO A 5 -25.10 -3.45 -4.51
N LYS A 6 -25.52 -2.90 -3.36
CA LYS A 6 -24.86 -1.76 -2.72
C LYS A 6 -23.66 -2.28 -1.93
N VAL A 7 -22.47 -1.79 -2.23
CA VAL A 7 -21.25 -2.19 -1.52
C VAL A 7 -20.54 -0.96 -0.98
N VAL A 8 -20.15 -1.03 0.28
CA VAL A 8 -19.29 -0.02 0.92
C VAL A 8 -17.89 -0.59 1.09
N VAL A 9 -16.88 0.17 0.66
CA VAL A 9 -15.47 -0.15 0.89
C VAL A 9 -14.86 0.90 1.82
N CYS A 10 -14.27 0.47 2.93
CA CYS A 10 -13.67 1.34 3.92
C CYS A 10 -12.13 1.29 3.80
N GLY A 11 -11.51 2.40 3.39
CA GLY A 11 -10.08 2.57 3.21
C GLY A 11 -9.72 2.94 1.77
N GLY A 12 -9.17 4.14 1.57
CA GLY A 12 -8.73 4.69 0.28
C GLY A 12 -7.29 4.38 -0.09
N GLY A 13 -6.69 3.36 0.54
CA GLY A 13 -5.41 2.78 0.11
C GLY A 13 -5.56 1.87 -1.11
N ILE A 14 -4.45 1.35 -1.63
CA ILE A 14 -4.44 0.55 -2.87
C ILE A 14 -5.36 -0.66 -2.81
N ILE A 15 -5.43 -1.36 -1.66
CA ILE A 15 -6.29 -2.54 -1.50
C ILE A 15 -7.77 -2.16 -1.67
N GLY A 16 -8.21 -1.11 -0.96
CA GLY A 16 -9.59 -0.64 -1.04
C GLY A 16 -9.93 -0.05 -2.40
N VAL A 17 -9.00 0.68 -3.04
CA VAL A 17 -9.20 1.20 -4.40
C VAL A 17 -9.28 0.09 -5.44
N CYS A 18 -8.44 -0.95 -5.35
CA CYS A 18 -8.55 -2.12 -6.24
C CYS A 18 -9.87 -2.87 -6.01
N ALA A 19 -10.27 -3.11 -4.76
CA ALA A 19 -11.57 -3.70 -4.46
C ALA A 19 -12.71 -2.84 -5.03
N ALA A 20 -12.61 -1.52 -4.89
CA ALA A 20 -13.61 -0.60 -5.41
C ALA A 20 -13.72 -0.66 -6.95
N TYR A 21 -12.59 -0.68 -7.64
CA TYR A 21 -12.55 -0.79 -9.09
C TYR A 21 -13.20 -2.09 -9.58
N PHE A 22 -12.78 -3.25 -9.06
CA PHE A 22 -13.29 -4.54 -9.53
C PHE A 22 -14.75 -4.82 -9.13
N LEU A 23 -15.18 -4.40 -7.95
CA LEU A 23 -16.59 -4.51 -7.54
C LEU A 23 -17.50 -3.68 -8.45
N SER A 24 -17.08 -2.45 -8.77
CA SER A 24 -17.87 -1.55 -9.62
C SER A 24 -17.85 -1.98 -11.10
N GLU A 25 -16.72 -2.45 -11.62
CA GLU A 25 -16.61 -3.07 -12.95
C GLU A 25 -17.55 -4.27 -13.09
N LYS A 26 -17.69 -5.07 -12.03
CA LYS A 26 -18.55 -6.25 -12.00
C LYS A 26 -20.03 -5.93 -11.68
N GLY A 27 -20.38 -4.65 -11.58
CA GLY A 27 -21.76 -4.16 -11.54
C GLY A 27 -22.30 -3.75 -10.18
N ALA A 28 -21.47 -3.66 -9.13
CA ALA A 28 -21.91 -3.15 -7.83
C ALA A 28 -22.11 -1.62 -7.83
N SER A 29 -23.06 -1.14 -7.04
CA SER A 29 -23.23 0.29 -6.73
C SER A 29 -22.37 0.62 -5.51
N LEU A 30 -21.34 1.46 -5.68
CA LEU A 30 -20.24 1.52 -4.73
C LEU A 30 -20.03 2.88 -4.07
N THR A 31 -19.83 2.86 -2.75
CA THR A 31 -19.31 3.98 -1.97
C THR A 31 -17.96 3.61 -1.32
N LEU A 32 -16.89 4.32 -1.68
CA LEU A 32 -15.57 4.24 -1.05
C LEU A 32 -15.47 5.32 0.05
N ILE A 33 -15.08 4.91 1.25
CA ILE A 33 -14.93 5.79 2.41
C ILE A 33 -13.45 5.86 2.79
N GLU A 34 -12.89 7.06 2.91
CA GLU A 34 -11.50 7.31 3.32
C GLU A 34 -11.46 8.35 4.44
N GLN A 35 -10.63 8.12 5.46
CA GLN A 35 -10.59 8.98 6.65
C GLN A 35 -9.93 10.35 6.42
N SER A 36 -8.89 10.43 5.60
CA SER A 36 -8.17 11.69 5.32
C SER A 36 -8.16 11.99 3.82
N SER A 37 -7.31 11.30 3.06
CA SER A 37 -7.20 11.50 1.62
C SER A 37 -6.75 10.22 0.92
N ILE A 38 -7.11 10.09 -0.35
CA ILE A 38 -6.81 8.89 -1.14
C ILE A 38 -5.30 8.70 -1.23
N ALA A 39 -4.85 7.49 -0.87
CA ALA A 39 -3.44 7.13 -0.75
C ALA A 39 -2.65 7.95 0.30
N CYS A 40 -3.28 8.53 1.33
CA CYS A 40 -2.58 9.35 2.34
C CYS A 40 -1.49 8.62 3.15
N ALA A 41 -1.64 7.30 3.30
CA ALA A 41 -0.76 6.43 4.06
C ALA A 41 0.25 5.69 3.16
N ALA A 42 0.50 4.39 3.42
CA ALA A 42 1.51 3.61 2.71
C ALA A 42 1.40 3.66 1.18
N SER A 43 0.17 3.75 0.63
CA SER A 43 -0.06 3.75 -0.81
C SER A 43 0.35 5.04 -1.54
N GLY A 44 0.60 6.15 -0.86
CA GLY A 44 0.88 7.43 -1.53
C GLY A 44 2.01 8.29 -0.98
N LYS A 45 2.86 7.75 -0.11
CA LYS A 45 4.16 8.36 0.20
C LYS A 45 5.14 8.15 -0.98
N ALA A 46 5.01 8.96 -2.03
CA ALA A 46 5.98 9.17 -3.13
C ALA A 46 5.59 10.44 -3.94
N ALA A 47 6.59 11.21 -4.44
CA ALA A 47 6.42 12.54 -5.04
C ALA A 47 6.24 12.55 -6.58
N GLU A 48 5.81 13.70 -7.14
CA GLU A 48 5.05 13.88 -8.40
C GLU A 48 5.81 13.87 -9.76
N THR A 49 5.08 13.98 -10.90
CA THR A 49 5.46 13.46 -12.25
C THR A 49 5.72 14.45 -13.41
N LYS A 50 6.66 14.10 -14.32
CA LYS A 50 6.55 13.96 -15.82
C LYS A 50 7.65 13.01 -16.36
N LEU A 51 7.45 12.36 -17.53
CA LEU A 51 8.21 11.17 -18.02
C LEU A 51 9.26 11.43 -19.14
N PRO A 52 10.49 10.87 -19.08
CA PRO A 52 11.35 10.62 -20.23
C PRO A 52 11.44 9.11 -20.61
N LYS A 53 12.14 8.82 -21.73
CA LYS A 53 12.31 7.46 -22.30
C LYS A 53 13.77 6.99 -22.17
N TYR A 54 13.99 5.71 -21.83
CA TYR A 54 15.34 5.12 -21.73
C TYR A 54 15.51 3.75 -22.42
N ARG A 55 16.74 3.43 -22.84
CA ARG A 55 17.23 2.13 -23.35
C ARG A 55 18.66 1.84 -22.81
N GLY A 56 18.92 0.66 -22.23
CA GLY A 56 20.28 0.23 -21.84
C GLY A 56 20.38 -1.18 -21.19
N ASN A 57 21.55 -1.85 -21.35
CA ASN A 57 21.88 -3.28 -21.08
C ASN A 57 23.04 -3.41 -20.03
N PRO A 58 23.26 -4.54 -19.28
CA PRO A 58 23.81 -4.49 -17.91
C PRO A 58 25.15 -5.22 -17.64
N LYS A 59 25.82 -4.78 -16.56
CA LYS A 59 26.31 -5.68 -15.48
C LYS A 59 25.99 -5.08 -14.11
N LEU A 60 26.16 -3.77 -13.98
CA LEU A 60 25.54 -2.88 -13.00
C LEU A 60 25.21 -1.57 -13.74
N PRO A 61 24.17 -0.82 -13.35
CA PRO A 61 23.91 0.46 -13.99
C PRO A 61 25.05 1.45 -13.67
N SER A 62 25.43 2.30 -14.63
CA SER A 62 26.60 3.19 -14.51
C SER A 62 26.51 4.19 -13.35
N TRP A 63 25.30 4.56 -12.93
CA TRP A 63 25.08 5.44 -11.79
C TRP A 63 25.28 4.75 -10.44
N LEU A 64 25.34 3.42 -10.39
CA LEU A 64 25.75 2.67 -9.20
C LEU A 64 27.28 2.62 -9.15
N ASP A 65 27.88 3.71 -8.68
CA ASP A 65 29.34 3.91 -8.58
C ASP A 65 29.89 3.66 -7.15
N GLY A 66 29.00 3.29 -6.23
CA GLY A 66 29.33 2.87 -4.88
C GLY A 66 30.02 1.51 -4.76
N PRO A 67 30.56 1.16 -3.58
CA PRO A 67 31.19 -0.13 -3.34
C PRO A 67 30.17 -1.29 -3.39
N VAL A 68 30.41 -2.27 -4.27
CA VAL A 68 29.57 -3.47 -4.42
C VAL A 68 30.42 -4.73 -4.26
N SER A 69 30.02 -5.61 -3.34
CA SER A 69 30.69 -6.90 -3.12
C SER A 69 30.10 -8.03 -3.99
N ARG A 70 28.77 -8.08 -4.11
CA ARG A 70 28.05 -9.06 -4.93
C ARG A 70 26.79 -8.44 -5.52
N SER A 71 26.42 -8.86 -6.73
CA SER A 71 25.15 -8.50 -7.36
C SER A 71 24.53 -9.69 -8.07
N THR A 72 23.21 -9.67 -8.24
CA THR A 72 22.45 -10.67 -9.01
C THR A 72 21.21 -10.00 -9.58
N THR A 73 20.89 -10.28 -10.84
CA THR A 73 19.64 -9.81 -11.46
C THR A 73 18.49 -10.71 -11.06
N ILE A 74 17.44 -10.14 -10.44
CA ILE A 74 16.27 -10.88 -9.96
C ILE A 74 15.02 -10.71 -10.84
N GLY A 75 15.09 -9.86 -11.87
CA GLY A 75 13.97 -9.58 -12.76
C GLY A 75 14.41 -8.85 -14.03
N THR A 76 13.54 -8.85 -15.02
CA THR A 76 13.72 -8.18 -16.32
C THR A 76 12.49 -7.36 -16.65
N THR A 77 12.55 -6.53 -17.69
CA THR A 77 11.38 -5.78 -18.19
C THR A 77 10.28 -6.68 -18.77
N GLN A 78 10.54 -7.98 -18.97
CA GLN A 78 9.53 -8.96 -19.36
C GLN A 78 8.80 -9.60 -18.18
N THR A 79 9.41 -9.55 -16.98
CA THR A 79 8.93 -10.26 -15.78
C THR A 79 8.55 -9.33 -14.64
N THR A 80 9.00 -8.07 -14.69
CA THR A 80 8.80 -7.07 -13.64
C THR A 80 8.48 -5.72 -14.24
N ALA A 81 7.75 -4.91 -13.48
CA ALA A 81 7.47 -3.52 -13.80
C ALA A 81 7.56 -2.69 -12.52
N GLN A 82 7.89 -1.41 -12.67
CA GLN A 82 7.82 -0.45 -11.59
C GLN A 82 6.61 0.45 -11.81
N VAL A 83 5.81 0.63 -10.77
CA VAL A 83 4.72 1.62 -10.76
C VAL A 83 4.99 2.64 -9.68
N HIS A 84 4.50 3.86 -9.90
CA HIS A 84 4.45 4.86 -8.86
C HIS A 84 3.20 4.61 -8.00
N PRO A 85 3.32 4.28 -6.69
CA PRO A 85 2.19 3.87 -5.85
C PRO A 85 1.03 4.88 -5.82
N GLN A 86 1.36 6.16 -5.58
CA GLN A 86 0.33 7.20 -5.46
C GLN A 86 -0.44 7.41 -6.77
N LEU A 87 0.28 7.56 -7.89
CA LEU A 87 -0.32 7.72 -9.21
C LEU A 87 -1.15 6.50 -9.59
N PHE A 88 -0.63 5.29 -9.38
CA PHE A 88 -1.38 4.06 -9.66
C PHE A 88 -2.70 4.03 -8.88
N THR A 89 -2.66 4.31 -7.58
CA THR A 89 -3.85 4.33 -6.71
C THR A 89 -4.84 5.42 -7.14
N LYS A 90 -4.38 6.67 -7.34
CA LYS A 90 -5.24 7.79 -7.74
C LYS A 90 -5.85 7.59 -9.12
N THR A 91 -5.07 7.10 -10.09
CA THR A 91 -5.53 6.83 -11.45
C THR A 91 -6.57 5.72 -11.46
N LEU A 92 -6.37 4.64 -10.71
CA LEU A 92 -7.33 3.54 -10.64
C LEU A 92 -8.66 4.00 -10.04
N LEU A 93 -8.63 4.79 -8.95
CA LEU A 93 -9.85 5.36 -8.37
C LEU A 93 -10.54 6.32 -9.35
N LYS A 94 -9.78 7.21 -10.00
CA LYS A 94 -10.32 8.12 -11.00
C LYS A 94 -11.06 7.36 -12.09
N LYS A 95 -10.47 6.26 -12.61
CA LYS A 95 -11.12 5.40 -13.59
C LYS A 95 -12.38 4.73 -13.04
N ALA A 96 -12.38 4.26 -11.79
CA ALA A 96 -13.57 3.70 -11.16
C ALA A 96 -14.73 4.72 -11.06
N VAL A 97 -14.40 5.98 -10.73
CA VAL A 97 -15.39 7.08 -10.67
C VAL A 97 -15.91 7.41 -12.07
N GLU A 98 -15.02 7.58 -13.04
CA GLU A 98 -15.37 7.96 -14.42
C GLU A 98 -16.16 6.88 -15.16
N ASP A 99 -15.76 5.62 -15.02
CA ASP A 99 -16.31 4.51 -15.80
C ASP A 99 -17.55 3.89 -15.13
N TYR A 100 -17.61 3.88 -13.79
CA TYR A 100 -18.62 3.14 -13.03
C TYR A 100 -19.41 3.98 -12.01
N GLY A 101 -19.07 5.25 -11.83
CA GLY A 101 -19.79 6.16 -10.93
C GLY A 101 -19.59 5.88 -9.45
N VAL A 102 -18.42 5.35 -9.06
CA VAL A 102 -18.05 5.16 -7.65
C VAL A 102 -18.18 6.47 -6.88
N LYS A 103 -18.88 6.44 -5.74
CA LYS A 103 -18.99 7.58 -4.83
C LYS A 103 -17.83 7.56 -3.84
N VAL A 104 -17.19 8.70 -3.63
CA VAL A 104 -16.11 8.85 -2.64
C VAL A 104 -16.59 9.73 -1.50
N VAL A 105 -16.48 9.24 -0.28
CA VAL A 105 -16.84 9.94 0.96
C VAL A 105 -15.59 10.08 1.81
N ILE A 106 -15.29 11.32 2.23
CA ILE A 106 -14.26 11.55 3.24
C ILE A 106 -14.92 11.50 4.61
N GLY A 107 -14.53 10.52 5.42
CA GLY A 107 -15.10 10.26 6.73
C GLY A 107 -14.44 9.06 7.41
N ARG A 108 -14.44 9.06 8.74
CA ARG A 108 -13.91 7.96 9.54
C ARG A 108 -15.01 6.98 9.88
N VAL A 109 -14.77 5.69 9.63
CA VAL A 109 -15.71 4.63 10.03
C VAL A 109 -15.54 4.35 11.52
N GLU A 110 -16.62 4.47 12.27
CA GLU A 110 -16.66 4.18 13.71
C GLU A 110 -16.95 2.69 13.97
N LYS A 111 -17.96 2.14 13.28
CA LYS A 111 -18.33 0.72 13.39
C LYS A 111 -19.08 0.23 12.16
N VAL A 112 -19.15 -1.09 12.01
CA VAL A 112 -20.04 -1.77 11.06
C VAL A 112 -21.41 -1.92 11.72
N GLU A 113 -22.48 -1.56 11.02
CA GLU A 113 -23.85 -1.82 11.47
C GLU A 113 -24.22 -3.26 11.14
N VAL A 114 -24.73 -3.98 12.13
CA VAL A 114 -25.04 -5.41 12.04
C VAL A 114 -26.45 -5.67 12.57
N VAL A 115 -27.28 -6.32 11.76
CA VAL A 115 -28.65 -6.74 12.10
C VAL A 115 -28.74 -8.25 11.89
N GLU A 116 -29.17 -8.98 12.92
CA GLU A 116 -29.32 -10.45 12.89
C GLU A 116 -28.06 -11.19 12.39
N GLY A 117 -26.87 -10.69 12.75
CA GLY A 117 -25.59 -11.28 12.35
C GLY A 117 -25.14 -10.98 10.92
N ARG A 118 -25.83 -10.07 10.21
CA ARG A 118 -25.45 -9.60 8.86
C ARG A 118 -25.10 -8.12 8.88
N ALA A 119 -24.02 -7.74 8.20
CA ALA A 119 -23.68 -6.34 7.97
C ALA A 119 -24.72 -5.66 7.07
N THR A 120 -25.18 -4.47 7.47
CA THR A 120 -26.18 -3.67 6.76
C THR A 120 -25.67 -2.28 6.37
N GLY A 121 -24.43 -1.95 6.72
CA GLY A 121 -23.82 -0.65 6.44
C GLY A 121 -22.71 -0.31 7.41
N VAL A 122 -22.32 0.97 7.43
CA VAL A 122 -21.33 1.49 8.36
C VAL A 122 -21.80 2.80 8.99
N LEU A 123 -21.46 2.99 10.26
CA LEU A 123 -21.62 4.25 10.99
C LEU A 123 -20.31 5.06 10.85
N LEU A 124 -20.45 6.31 10.43
CA LEU A 124 -19.36 7.28 10.40
C LEU A 124 -19.27 8.05 11.71
N GLU A 125 -18.05 8.49 12.05
CA GLU A 125 -17.83 9.49 13.10
C GLU A 125 -18.63 10.75 12.72
N GLY A 126 -19.54 11.17 13.61
CA GLY A 126 -20.51 12.24 13.33
C GLY A 126 -21.96 11.78 13.21
N GLY A 127 -22.20 10.45 13.13
CA GLY A 127 -23.53 9.86 13.25
C GLY A 127 -24.20 9.45 11.93
N ASP A 128 -23.60 9.76 10.79
CA ASP A 128 -24.14 9.38 9.48
C ASP A 128 -24.00 7.87 9.23
N VAL A 129 -25.05 7.25 8.70
CA VAL A 129 -25.08 5.84 8.34
C VAL A 129 -25.10 5.68 6.83
N ILE A 130 -24.18 4.87 6.30
CA ILE A 130 -24.16 4.49 4.89
C ILE A 130 -24.60 3.03 4.78
N GLU A 131 -25.81 2.81 4.28
CA GLU A 131 -26.39 1.48 4.05
C GLU A 131 -25.69 0.72 2.93
N ALA A 132 -25.53 -0.59 3.12
CA ALA A 132 -24.93 -1.48 2.13
C ALA A 132 -25.46 -2.92 2.28
N ASP A 133 -25.48 -3.64 1.15
CA ASP A 133 -25.75 -5.09 1.13
C ASP A 133 -24.51 -5.90 1.50
N ALA A 134 -23.31 -5.31 1.34
CA ALA A 134 -22.02 -5.83 1.78
C ALA A 134 -21.03 -4.72 2.16
N VAL A 135 -20.13 -5.01 3.11
CA VAL A 135 -19.11 -4.08 3.61
C VAL A 135 -17.72 -4.70 3.46
N VAL A 136 -16.74 -3.96 2.93
CA VAL A 136 -15.33 -4.37 2.82
C VAL A 136 -14.44 -3.47 3.66
N LEU A 137 -13.71 -4.06 4.61
CA LEU A 137 -12.80 -3.37 5.52
C LEU A 137 -11.35 -3.50 5.01
N ALA A 138 -10.85 -2.45 4.35
CA ALA A 138 -9.52 -2.35 3.75
C ALA A 138 -8.67 -1.25 4.45
N LEU A 139 -8.68 -1.25 5.77
CA LEU A 139 -8.18 -0.17 6.63
C LEU A 139 -6.66 -0.19 6.87
N GLY A 140 -5.93 -1.10 6.23
CA GLY A 140 -4.48 -1.24 6.41
C GLY A 140 -4.10 -1.38 7.89
N PRO A 141 -3.11 -0.62 8.41
CA PRO A 141 -2.66 -0.75 9.80
C PRO A 141 -3.69 -0.23 10.82
N TRP A 142 -4.72 0.51 10.38
CA TRP A 142 -5.82 0.96 11.24
C TRP A 142 -6.89 -0.11 11.48
N THR A 143 -6.80 -1.30 10.87
CA THR A 143 -7.71 -2.42 11.15
C THR A 143 -7.83 -2.70 12.66
N SER A 144 -6.72 -2.63 13.40
CA SER A 144 -6.70 -2.91 14.85
C SER A 144 -7.45 -1.87 15.69
N LYS A 145 -7.75 -0.68 15.13
CA LYS A 145 -8.47 0.39 15.82
C LYS A 145 -9.99 0.17 15.83
N LEU A 146 -10.54 -0.66 14.94
CA LEU A 146 -11.92 -1.10 15.03
C LEU A 146 -12.04 -2.20 16.09
N ARG A 147 -12.67 -1.88 17.24
CA ARG A 147 -12.73 -2.74 18.43
C ARG A 147 -13.03 -4.21 18.14
N HIS A 148 -14.07 -4.50 17.35
CA HIS A 148 -14.46 -5.88 17.03
C HIS A 148 -13.35 -6.61 16.27
N LEU A 149 -12.72 -5.97 15.28
CA LEU A 149 -11.63 -6.57 14.51
C LEU A 149 -10.33 -6.67 15.30
N GLY A 150 -9.99 -5.67 16.11
CA GLY A 150 -8.76 -5.67 16.91
C GLY A 150 -8.71 -6.82 17.93
N SER A 151 -9.88 -7.32 18.37
CA SER A 151 -9.98 -8.50 19.22
C SER A 151 -9.79 -9.83 18.48
N MET A 152 -10.20 -9.90 17.21
CA MET A 152 -10.13 -11.12 16.39
C MET A 152 -8.80 -11.24 15.63
N PHE A 153 -8.30 -10.12 15.13
CA PHE A 153 -7.17 -10.06 14.20
C PHE A 153 -6.08 -9.18 14.77
N ARG A 154 -4.95 -9.80 15.12
CA ARG A 154 -3.75 -9.06 15.52
C ARG A 154 -3.04 -8.54 14.27
N VAL A 155 -3.39 -7.32 13.88
CA VAL A 155 -2.69 -6.56 12.83
C VAL A 155 -1.81 -5.50 13.49
N SER A 156 -0.50 -5.66 13.41
CA SER A 156 0.48 -4.71 13.92
C SER A 156 0.93 -3.72 12.84
N GLY A 157 1.46 -2.58 13.28
CA GLY A 157 2.04 -1.58 12.40
C GLY A 157 3.56 -1.66 12.40
N LEU A 158 4.14 -1.97 11.25
CA LEU A 158 5.58 -1.82 11.03
C LEU A 158 5.86 -0.45 10.43
N LYS A 159 6.47 0.46 11.20
CA LYS A 159 6.80 1.82 10.75
C LYS A 159 8.02 1.78 9.85
N ALA A 160 7.83 2.10 8.57
CA ALA A 160 8.88 2.18 7.56
C ALA A 160 9.17 3.64 7.20
N HIS A 161 10.43 3.93 6.86
CA HIS A 161 10.89 5.28 6.54
C HIS A 161 11.31 5.37 5.08
N SER A 162 11.20 6.56 4.50
CA SER A 162 11.66 6.80 3.14
C SER A 162 12.13 8.23 2.92
N ILE A 163 12.97 8.39 1.90
CA ILE A 163 13.37 9.68 1.35
C ILE A 163 13.10 9.69 -0.15
N VAL A 164 12.76 10.87 -0.67
CA VAL A 164 12.70 11.14 -2.11
C VAL A 164 13.82 12.10 -2.44
N ILE A 165 14.71 11.68 -3.34
CA ILE A 165 15.87 12.46 -3.77
C ILE A 165 15.67 12.86 -5.23
N GLU A 166 15.94 14.12 -5.55
CA GLU A 166 15.97 14.66 -6.90
C GLU A 166 17.42 14.96 -7.30
N PRO A 167 18.06 14.10 -8.12
CA PRO A 167 19.39 14.35 -8.67
C PRO A 167 19.39 15.55 -9.61
N LYS A 168 20.51 16.28 -9.69
CA LYS A 168 20.70 17.34 -10.70
C LYS A 168 20.69 16.81 -12.13
N GLU A 169 21.22 15.59 -12.32
CA GLU A 169 21.30 14.91 -13.62
C GLU A 169 20.43 13.64 -13.61
N PRO A 170 19.09 13.76 -13.60
CA PRO A 170 18.20 12.62 -13.48
C PRO A 170 18.35 11.62 -14.65
N GLU A 171 18.70 12.10 -15.84
CA GLU A 171 18.91 11.27 -17.03
C GLU A 171 20.12 10.33 -16.93
N ALA A 172 21.05 10.60 -16.00
CA ALA A 172 22.16 9.69 -15.71
C ALA A 172 21.69 8.45 -14.92
N ILE A 173 20.56 8.54 -14.22
CA ILE A 173 20.01 7.47 -13.38
C ILE A 173 19.00 6.66 -14.18
N THR A 174 19.41 5.44 -14.52
CA THR A 174 18.57 4.48 -15.24
C THR A 174 17.57 3.80 -14.29
N PRO A 175 16.39 3.35 -14.78
CA PRO A 175 15.29 2.85 -13.94
C PRO A 175 15.50 1.43 -13.40
N HIS A 176 16.64 1.18 -12.76
CA HIS A 176 16.95 -0.09 -12.11
C HIS A 176 16.55 -0.01 -10.64
N ALA A 177 15.54 -0.79 -10.24
CA ALA A 177 15.25 -0.98 -8.82
C ALA A 177 16.35 -1.83 -8.18
N LEU A 178 16.84 -1.40 -7.03
CA LEU A 178 17.87 -2.10 -6.26
C LEU A 178 17.28 -2.58 -4.94
N PHE A 179 17.47 -3.86 -4.65
CA PHE A 179 17.19 -4.48 -3.36
C PHE A 179 18.53 -4.78 -2.71
N LEU A 180 18.87 -4.03 -1.67
CA LEU A 180 20.22 -4.03 -1.11
C LEU A 180 20.28 -4.93 0.11
N SER A 181 21.43 -5.59 0.30
CA SER A 181 21.88 -6.01 1.62
C SER A 181 23.07 -5.13 1.98
N TYR A 182 22.81 -4.11 2.78
CA TYR A 182 23.74 -3.04 3.11
C TYR A 182 24.47 -3.36 4.41
N ILE A 183 25.79 -3.48 4.34
CA ILE A 183 26.66 -3.78 5.49
C ILE A 183 27.36 -2.49 5.92
N PRO A 184 27.06 -1.93 7.11
CA PRO A 184 27.72 -0.72 7.58
C PRO A 184 29.21 -0.95 7.87
N SER A 185 30.09 -0.08 7.35
CA SER A 185 31.55 -0.20 7.50
C SER A 185 32.06 -0.14 8.95
N GLY A 186 31.26 0.42 9.87
CA GLY A 186 31.62 0.57 11.29
C GLY A 186 31.31 -0.63 12.18
N GLY A 187 30.84 -1.75 11.60
CA GLY A 187 30.23 -2.84 12.36
C GLY A 187 28.80 -2.48 12.76
N GLY A 188 27.86 -3.40 12.51
CA GLY A 188 26.44 -3.18 12.74
C GLY A 188 25.61 -4.27 12.09
N GLN A 189 24.32 -4.31 12.39
CA GLN A 189 23.42 -5.23 11.71
C GLN A 189 23.28 -4.84 10.24
N PRO A 190 23.28 -5.83 9.31
CA PRO A 190 22.91 -5.59 7.93
C PRO A 190 21.53 -4.90 7.87
N LEU A 191 21.39 -4.02 6.89
CA LEU A 191 20.15 -3.32 6.59
C LEU A 191 19.71 -3.71 5.20
N ASP A 192 18.41 -3.80 4.96
CA ASP A 192 17.87 -4.15 3.64
C ASP A 192 17.06 -3.00 3.02
N PRO A 193 17.70 -1.85 2.70
CA PRO A 193 17.02 -0.75 2.02
C PRO A 193 16.77 -1.08 0.54
N GLU A 194 15.76 -0.42 0.00
CA GLU A 194 15.41 -0.53 -1.41
C GLU A 194 15.55 0.84 -2.07
N VAL A 195 16.05 0.86 -3.32
CA VAL A 195 16.28 2.07 -4.11
C VAL A 195 15.49 1.95 -5.40
N TYR A 196 14.61 2.91 -5.65
CA TYR A 196 13.71 2.95 -6.80
C TYR A 196 13.88 4.26 -7.54
N PRO A 197 14.76 4.30 -8.56
CA PRO A 197 14.74 5.37 -9.53
C PRO A 197 13.39 5.38 -10.25
N ARG A 198 12.75 6.53 -10.26
CA ARG A 198 11.43 6.72 -10.85
C ARG A 198 11.57 7.26 -12.27
N PRO A 199 10.61 6.96 -13.14
CA PRO A 199 10.53 7.58 -14.47
C PRO A 199 10.40 9.10 -14.47
N THR A 200 10.34 9.74 -13.31
CA THR A 200 10.19 11.19 -13.13
C THR A 200 11.52 11.89 -12.87
N GLY A 201 12.60 11.12 -12.72
CA GLY A 201 13.92 11.60 -12.37
C GLY A 201 14.23 11.52 -10.88
N GLU A 202 13.21 11.47 -10.01
CA GLU A 202 13.45 11.23 -8.58
C GLU A 202 13.88 9.79 -8.30
N VAL A 203 14.63 9.62 -7.20
CA VAL A 203 14.98 8.32 -6.62
C VAL A 203 14.30 8.21 -5.26
N TYR A 204 13.44 7.21 -5.12
CA TYR A 204 12.79 6.86 -3.86
C TYR A 204 13.64 5.82 -3.14
N ILE A 205 13.98 6.05 -1.88
CA ILE A 205 14.74 5.10 -1.07
C ILE A 205 13.97 4.83 0.21
N CYS A 206 13.75 3.56 0.56
CA CYS A 206 13.03 3.17 1.76
C CYS A 206 13.74 2.10 2.58
N GLY A 207 13.32 1.97 3.83
CA GLY A 207 13.77 0.94 4.76
C GLY A 207 13.70 1.42 6.21
N MET A 208 14.58 0.88 7.05
CA MET A 208 14.72 1.22 8.47
C MET A 208 13.39 1.04 9.21
N SER A 209 12.88 -0.18 9.20
CA SER A 209 11.58 -0.50 9.75
C SER A 209 11.66 -0.88 11.23
N ALA A 210 10.70 -0.42 12.01
CA ALA A 210 10.57 -0.77 13.43
C ALA A 210 9.09 -0.92 13.80
N GLU A 211 8.79 -1.85 14.71
CA GLU A 211 7.46 -1.94 15.29
C GLU A 211 7.18 -0.66 16.11
N SER A 212 5.98 -0.12 15.94
CA SER A 212 5.54 1.08 16.63
C SER A 212 4.02 1.07 16.73
N GLU A 213 3.48 1.78 17.71
CA GLU A 213 2.04 2.01 17.79
C GLU A 213 1.58 2.86 16.59
N VAL A 214 0.47 2.46 15.99
CA VAL A 214 -0.17 3.17 14.88
C VAL A 214 -0.96 4.35 15.46
N PRO A 215 -0.68 5.61 15.06
CA PRO A 215 -1.47 6.75 15.49
C PRO A 215 -2.89 6.66 14.94
N ASP A 216 -3.84 7.32 15.60
CA ASP A 216 -5.23 7.33 15.11
C ASP A 216 -5.36 8.07 13.78
N ASP A 217 -4.62 9.16 13.62
CA ASP A 217 -4.60 9.99 12.40
C ASP A 217 -3.32 9.70 11.56
N PRO A 218 -3.46 9.31 10.28
CA PRO A 218 -2.33 9.09 9.37
C PRO A 218 -1.47 10.33 9.12
N GLU A 219 -2.00 11.54 9.31
CA GLU A 219 -1.26 12.78 9.10
C GLU A 219 -0.23 13.04 10.20
N GLN A 220 -0.39 12.41 11.37
CA GLN A 220 0.53 12.52 12.51
C GLN A 220 1.81 11.67 12.34
N ILE A 221 1.91 10.90 11.25
CA ILE A 221 3.06 10.02 11.01
C ILE A 221 4.27 10.85 10.59
N VAL A 222 5.23 10.99 11.51
CA VAL A 222 6.52 11.65 11.26
C VAL A 222 7.68 10.63 11.19
N PRO A 223 8.69 10.84 10.33
CA PRO A 223 9.85 9.97 10.28
C PRO A 223 10.79 10.15 11.47
N ALA A 224 11.48 9.07 11.87
CA ALA A 224 12.56 9.16 12.83
C ALA A 224 13.83 9.75 12.19
N ALA A 225 14.41 10.78 12.82
CA ALA A 225 15.59 11.48 12.31
C ALA A 225 16.81 10.55 12.11
N SER A 226 16.99 9.55 12.99
CA SER A 226 18.03 8.53 12.87
C SER A 226 17.85 7.66 11.62
N SER A 227 16.62 7.23 11.33
CA SER A 227 16.28 6.45 10.13
C SER A 227 16.52 7.25 8.86
N ILE A 228 16.12 8.51 8.83
CA ILE A 228 16.37 9.41 7.70
C ILE A 228 17.87 9.60 7.47
N LYS A 229 18.64 9.83 8.54
CA LYS A 229 20.10 9.94 8.46
C LYS A 229 20.75 8.67 7.91
N ALA A 230 20.24 7.49 8.28
CA ALA A 230 20.70 6.22 7.74
C ALA A 230 20.37 6.10 6.24
N LEU A 231 19.15 6.45 5.81
CA LEU A 231 18.76 6.43 4.39
C LEU A 231 19.60 7.38 3.54
N LYS A 232 19.90 8.60 4.03
CA LYS A 232 20.81 9.53 3.33
C LYS A 232 22.22 8.96 3.20
N ARG A 233 22.71 8.25 4.22
CA ARG A 233 24.00 7.55 4.16
C ARG A 233 23.97 6.41 3.13
N VAL A 234 22.89 5.64 3.07
CA VAL A 234 22.71 4.59 2.06
C VAL A 234 22.75 5.23 0.67
N ALA A 235 21.97 6.29 0.43
CA ALA A 235 21.94 7.01 -0.83
C ALA A 235 23.34 7.44 -1.30
N ALA A 236 24.10 8.08 -0.41
CA ALA A 236 25.45 8.55 -0.69
C ALA A 236 26.47 7.42 -0.96
N ASN A 237 26.25 6.22 -0.39
CA ASN A 237 27.10 5.06 -0.67
C ASN A 237 26.66 4.29 -1.92
N VAL A 238 25.43 4.47 -2.38
CA VAL A 238 24.93 3.84 -3.62
C VAL A 238 25.46 4.60 -4.83
N SER A 239 25.39 5.94 -4.81
CA SER A 239 25.73 6.74 -5.98
C SER A 239 26.24 8.12 -5.62
N SER A 240 27.29 8.58 -6.30
CA SER A 240 27.74 9.98 -6.24
C SER A 240 26.66 10.97 -6.74
N HIS A 241 25.73 10.53 -7.59
CA HIS A 241 24.59 11.35 -8.04
C HIS A 241 23.55 11.60 -6.95
N LEU A 242 23.62 10.92 -5.80
CA LEU A 242 22.63 11.01 -4.71
C LEU A 242 23.16 11.69 -3.45
N ILE A 243 24.38 12.26 -3.52
CA ILE A 243 25.00 12.95 -2.39
C ILE A 243 24.46 14.38 -2.22
N GLU A 244 24.66 14.94 -1.03
CA GLU A 244 24.41 16.35 -0.77
C GLU A 244 25.28 17.22 -1.69
N GLY A 245 24.66 18.20 -2.34
CA GLY A 245 25.30 19.04 -3.34
C GLY A 245 25.09 18.58 -4.78
N GLU A 246 24.88 17.27 -5.03
CA GLU A 246 24.52 16.74 -6.36
C GLU A 246 23.03 16.36 -6.49
N ALA A 247 22.34 16.26 -5.36
CA ALA A 247 20.90 16.03 -5.32
C ALA A 247 20.22 16.80 -4.19
N ASN A 248 18.93 17.06 -4.38
CA ASN A 248 18.06 17.69 -3.40
C ASN A 248 17.14 16.64 -2.75
N VAL A 249 16.97 16.71 -1.43
CA VAL A 249 15.98 15.87 -0.74
C VAL A 249 14.62 16.55 -0.86
N LYS A 250 13.72 16.00 -1.68
CA LYS A 250 12.36 16.51 -1.89
C LYS A 250 11.42 16.19 -0.73
N ALA A 251 11.58 15.02 -0.12
CA ALA A 251 10.71 14.59 0.97
C ALA A 251 11.43 13.63 1.92
N GLU A 252 11.07 13.75 3.19
CA GLU A 252 11.40 12.80 4.26
C GLU A 252 10.08 12.29 4.83
N GLN A 253 9.88 10.98 4.82
CA GLN A 253 8.56 10.40 5.05
C GLN A 253 8.64 9.15 5.91
N ALA A 254 7.51 8.81 6.52
CA ALA A 254 7.27 7.50 7.11
C ALA A 254 5.83 7.06 6.86
N CYS A 255 5.62 5.75 6.94
CA CYS A 255 4.29 5.13 6.88
C CYS A 255 4.28 3.84 7.71
N PHE A 256 3.09 3.26 7.89
CA PHE A 256 2.91 1.98 8.55
C PHE A 256 2.51 0.91 7.54
N LEU A 257 3.23 -0.21 7.56
CA LEU A 257 2.88 -1.41 6.82
C LEU A 257 2.05 -2.32 7.74
N PRO A 258 0.86 -2.78 7.31
CA PRO A 258 0.05 -3.69 8.11
C PRO A 258 0.67 -5.08 8.09
N CYS A 259 0.99 -5.62 9.26
CA CYS A 259 1.59 -6.93 9.41
C CYS A 259 0.70 -7.84 10.26
N THR A 260 0.63 -9.10 9.89
CA THR A 260 -0.05 -10.16 10.65
C THR A 260 0.99 -11.07 11.29
N ASN A 261 0.61 -11.76 12.37
CA ASN A 261 1.53 -12.64 13.09
C ASN A 261 2.09 -13.80 12.24
N ASP A 262 1.32 -14.26 11.24
CA ASP A 262 1.69 -15.36 10.35
C ASP A 262 2.32 -14.90 9.03
N GLY A 263 2.49 -13.58 8.86
CA GLY A 263 3.06 -12.97 7.65
C GLY A 263 2.18 -13.06 6.41
N LYS A 264 0.93 -13.53 6.53
CA LYS A 264 -0.02 -13.66 5.41
C LYS A 264 -1.12 -12.60 5.49
N PRO A 265 -1.59 -12.04 4.36
CA PRO A 265 -2.73 -11.13 4.38
C PRO A 265 -4.00 -11.83 4.89
N ILE A 266 -4.93 -11.05 5.42
CA ILE A 266 -6.26 -11.49 5.84
C ILE A 266 -7.23 -11.03 4.76
N ILE A 267 -7.85 -11.97 4.04
CA ILE A 267 -8.72 -11.70 2.89
C ILE A 267 -9.91 -12.66 2.97
N GLY A 268 -11.13 -12.12 3.10
CA GLY A 268 -12.37 -12.91 3.06
C GLY A 268 -13.49 -12.39 3.96
N GLU A 269 -14.55 -13.19 4.12
CA GLU A 269 -15.68 -12.88 5.01
C GLU A 269 -15.23 -12.96 6.48
N VAL A 270 -15.60 -11.96 7.28
CA VAL A 270 -15.33 -11.89 8.72
C VAL A 270 -16.16 -12.97 9.42
N PRO A 271 -15.59 -13.76 10.34
CA PRO A 271 -16.32 -14.78 11.07
C PRO A 271 -17.49 -14.17 11.84
N ASP A 272 -18.61 -14.89 11.88
CA ASP A 272 -19.84 -14.52 12.60
C ASP A 272 -20.54 -13.22 12.13
N VAL A 273 -20.05 -12.56 11.08
CA VAL A 273 -20.69 -11.36 10.50
C VAL A 273 -20.88 -11.53 8.99
N LYS A 274 -22.07 -11.97 8.60
CA LYS A 274 -22.43 -12.18 7.19
C LYS A 274 -22.33 -10.90 6.38
N ALA A 275 -21.83 -11.00 5.15
CA ALA A 275 -21.63 -9.88 4.23
C ALA A 275 -20.67 -8.77 4.73
N CYS A 276 -19.85 -9.06 5.76
CA CYS A 276 -18.73 -8.24 6.16
C CYS A 276 -17.44 -8.91 5.70
N TYR A 277 -16.60 -8.20 4.96
CA TYR A 277 -15.36 -8.72 4.41
C TYR A 277 -14.19 -7.88 4.88
N ILE A 278 -13.00 -8.47 4.94
CA ILE A 278 -11.76 -7.79 5.33
C ILE A 278 -10.66 -8.08 4.29
N ALA A 279 -9.83 -7.07 4.01
CA ALA A 279 -8.60 -7.21 3.25
C ALA A 279 -7.49 -6.33 3.84
N THR A 280 -6.56 -6.94 4.57
CA THR A 280 -5.45 -6.23 5.24
C THR A 280 -4.23 -7.14 5.43
N GLY A 281 -3.15 -6.62 6.01
CA GLY A 281 -1.97 -7.42 6.36
C GLY A 281 -1.01 -7.70 5.20
N HIS A 282 -1.09 -6.92 4.12
CA HIS A 282 -0.27 -7.12 2.92
C HIS A 282 1.21 -6.72 3.09
N SER A 283 1.64 -6.22 4.25
CA SER A 283 3.01 -5.73 4.50
C SER A 283 3.51 -4.77 3.39
N CYS A 284 4.73 -4.94 2.88
CA CYS A 284 5.28 -4.20 1.75
C CYS A 284 4.68 -4.60 0.38
N TRP A 285 3.93 -5.70 0.31
CA TRP A 285 3.43 -6.27 -0.96
C TRP A 285 2.08 -5.70 -1.43
N GLY A 286 1.51 -4.71 -0.73
CA GLY A 286 0.17 -4.19 -1.02
C GLY A 286 0.00 -3.64 -2.44
N ILE A 287 1.01 -2.97 -2.99
CA ILE A 287 0.96 -2.43 -4.37
C ILE A 287 0.94 -3.55 -5.41
N LEU A 288 1.72 -4.61 -5.20
CA LEU A 288 1.77 -5.76 -6.08
C LEU A 288 0.49 -6.61 -5.99
N ASN A 289 0.03 -6.88 -4.76
CA ASN A 289 -1.07 -7.81 -4.50
C ASN A 289 -2.45 -7.16 -4.58
N GLY A 290 -2.54 -5.82 -4.61
CA GLY A 290 -3.78 -5.07 -4.62
C GLY A 290 -4.74 -5.48 -5.74
N PRO A 291 -4.30 -5.53 -7.01
CA PRO A 291 -5.17 -5.92 -8.13
C PRO A 291 -5.78 -7.32 -7.95
N ALA A 292 -4.96 -8.31 -7.63
CA ALA A 292 -5.42 -9.69 -7.42
C ALA A 292 -6.35 -9.79 -6.21
N THR A 293 -6.06 -9.07 -5.12
CA THR A 293 -6.92 -9.02 -3.93
C THR A 293 -8.28 -8.40 -4.25
N GLY A 294 -8.30 -7.29 -4.99
CA GLY A 294 -9.54 -6.60 -5.38
C GLY A 294 -10.42 -7.45 -6.29
N ALA A 295 -9.82 -8.12 -7.29
CA ALA A 295 -10.54 -9.02 -8.18
C ALA A 295 -11.11 -10.23 -7.43
N ALA A 296 -10.32 -10.85 -6.54
CA ALA A 296 -10.76 -11.99 -5.74
C ALA A 296 -11.90 -11.62 -4.77
N LEU A 297 -11.85 -10.42 -4.17
CA LEU A 297 -12.96 -9.91 -3.36
C LEU A 297 -14.21 -9.68 -4.19
N ALA A 298 -14.10 -9.12 -5.39
CA ALA A 298 -15.26 -8.87 -6.24
C ALA A 298 -15.97 -10.18 -6.63
N GLU A 299 -15.23 -11.23 -6.98
CA GLU A 299 -15.77 -12.56 -7.23
C GLU A 299 -16.38 -13.18 -5.96
N LEU A 300 -15.67 -13.12 -4.84
CA LEU A 300 -16.17 -13.65 -3.57
C LEU A 300 -17.50 -13.01 -3.15
N ILE A 301 -17.62 -11.68 -3.30
CA ILE A 301 -18.78 -10.91 -2.84
C ILE A 301 -19.98 -11.07 -3.78
N LEU A 302 -19.75 -11.07 -5.10
CA LEU A 302 -20.83 -11.04 -6.10
C LEU A 302 -21.18 -12.42 -6.66
N ASP A 303 -20.21 -13.33 -6.74
CA ASP A 303 -20.40 -14.69 -7.28
C ASP A 303 -20.43 -15.76 -6.16
N GLY A 304 -20.05 -15.39 -4.93
CA GLY A 304 -19.99 -16.28 -3.77
C GLY A 304 -18.70 -17.11 -3.66
N GLN A 305 -17.79 -17.02 -4.64
CA GLN A 305 -16.49 -17.71 -4.62
C GLN A 305 -15.44 -16.95 -5.43
N ALA A 306 -14.18 -16.98 -4.99
CA ALA A 306 -13.05 -16.45 -5.76
C ALA A 306 -12.45 -17.53 -6.67
N SER A 307 -12.28 -17.21 -7.95
CA SER A 307 -11.71 -18.06 -8.98
C SER A 307 -10.34 -17.57 -9.48
N VAL A 308 -10.10 -16.25 -9.44
CA VAL A 308 -8.83 -15.64 -9.87
C VAL A 308 -7.66 -16.00 -8.95
N VAL A 309 -7.94 -16.21 -7.66
CA VAL A 309 -6.95 -16.61 -6.63
C VAL A 309 -7.63 -17.52 -5.61
N ASP A 310 -6.94 -18.59 -5.21
CA ASP A 310 -7.35 -19.41 -4.07
C ASP A 310 -7.12 -18.65 -2.75
N LEU A 311 -8.21 -18.27 -2.09
CA LEU A 311 -8.19 -17.52 -0.83
C LEU A 311 -8.06 -18.39 0.42
N THR A 312 -8.02 -19.72 0.30
CA THR A 312 -8.08 -20.66 1.44
C THR A 312 -7.06 -20.32 2.55
N GLN A 313 -5.82 -20.03 2.17
CA GLN A 313 -4.75 -19.70 3.12
C GLN A 313 -4.83 -18.28 3.70
N PHE A 314 -5.66 -17.41 3.12
CA PHE A 314 -5.81 -16.01 3.50
C PHE A 314 -7.12 -15.74 4.25
N THR A 315 -7.98 -16.76 4.42
CA THR A 315 -9.27 -16.60 5.09
C THR A 315 -9.11 -16.05 6.51
N PRO A 316 -10.02 -15.16 6.97
CA PRO A 316 -10.02 -14.67 8.34
C PRO A 316 -10.26 -15.76 9.38
N ALA A 317 -10.99 -16.83 8.99
CA ALA A 317 -11.31 -17.97 9.84
C ALA A 317 -10.08 -18.64 10.48
N ARG A 318 -8.90 -18.50 9.87
CA ARG A 318 -7.66 -19.08 10.39
C ARG A 318 -7.17 -18.50 11.73
N PHE A 319 -7.73 -17.38 12.19
CA PHE A 319 -7.37 -16.74 13.47
C PHE A 319 -8.35 -17.04 14.60
N VAL A 320 -9.50 -17.66 14.29
CA VAL A 320 -10.58 -17.92 15.26
C VAL A 320 -10.80 -19.41 15.53
N ASN A 321 -10.03 -20.27 14.86
CA ASN A 321 -10.01 -21.72 15.05
C ASN A 321 -8.86 -22.17 15.95
#